data_AF-A0A9J5ZDP4-F1
#
_entry.id   AF-A0A9J5ZDP4-F1
#
_cell.length_a   1.000
_cell.length_b   1.000
_cell.length_c   1.000
_cell.angle_alpha   90.00
_cell.angle_beta   90.00
_cell.angle_gamma   90.00
#
_symmetry.space_group_name_H-M   'P 1'
#
loop_
_entity.id
_entity.type
_entity.pdbx_description
1 polymer ?
#
loop_
_entity_poly.entity_id
_entity_poly.type
_entity_poly.pdbx_seq_one_letter_code
_entity_poly.pdbx_strand_id
1 'polypeptide(L)' 'MAAKSSPVPLLTPYKMGSFELPHRVVMPPMTRNRSYNNTPQPEANSGF' A
#
# COMPACT_ATOMS: atom_id res chain seq x y z
N MET A 1 28.20 18.27 12.89
CA MET A 1 28.03 16.88 12.42
C MET A 1 26.54 16.55 12.46
N ALA A 2 25.92 16.18 11.33
CA ALA A 2 24.52 15.77 11.32
C ALA A 2 24.41 14.39 12.01
N ALA A 3 23.59 14.29 13.06
CA ALA A 3 23.31 13.02 13.70
C ALA A 3 22.62 12.10 12.68
N LYS A 4 23.19 10.92 12.44
CA LYS A 4 22.61 9.90 11.57
C LYS A 4 21.41 9.32 12.31
N SER A 5 20.21 9.73 11.93
CA SER A 5 18.96 9.20 12.49
C SER A 5 18.95 7.69 12.35
N SER A 6 18.65 6.98 13.44
CA SER A 6 18.46 5.54 13.38
C SER A 6 17.30 5.22 12.42
N PRO A 7 17.42 4.17 11.58
CA PRO A 7 16.38 3.83 10.63
C PRO A 7 15.10 3.46 11.38
N VAL A 8 13.97 4.06 10.99
CA VAL A 8 12.64 3.76 11.55
C VAL A 8 12.29 2.31 11.16
N PRO A 9 12.13 1.37 12.10
CA PRO A 9 11.97 -0.05 11.78
C PRO A 9 10.82 -0.35 10.79
N LEU A 10 9.72 0.40 10.87
CA LEU A 10 8.57 0.26 9.96
C LEU A 10 8.88 0.63 8.50
N LEU A 11 9.83 1.54 8.26
CA LEU A 11 10.20 2.02 6.93
C LEU A 11 11.38 1.25 6.32
N THR A 12 11.78 0.14 6.93
CA THR A 12 12.86 -0.71 6.41
C THR A 12 12.34 -1.72 5.37
N PRO A 13 13.12 -2.02 4.30
CA PRO A 13 12.73 -3.04 3.33
C PRO A 13 12.49 -4.42 3.95
N TYR A 14 11.64 -5.22 3.29
CA TYR A 14 11.28 -6.56 3.74
C TYR A 14 11.07 -7.52 2.56
N LYS A 15 11.76 -8.68 2.58
CA LYS A 15 11.59 -9.72 1.56
C LYS A 15 10.46 -10.67 1.95
N MET A 16 9.40 -10.71 1.15
CA MET A 16 8.23 -11.58 1.34
C MET A 16 8.14 -12.58 0.18
N GLY A 17 8.66 -13.80 0.39
CA GLY A 17 8.74 -14.80 -0.67
C GLY A 17 9.59 -14.30 -1.85
N SER A 18 8.99 -14.17 -3.03
CA SER A 18 9.61 -13.64 -4.25
C SER A 18 9.54 -12.12 -4.40
N PHE A 19 8.86 -11.40 -3.48
CA PHE A 19 8.67 -9.96 -3.56
C PHE A 19 9.57 -9.20 -2.58
N GLU A 20 10.06 -8.03 -2.98
CA GLU A 20 10.77 -7.09 -2.13
C GLU A 20 9.89 -5.89 -1.82
N LEU A 21 9.43 -5.78 -0.56
CA LEU A 21 8.63 -4.66 -0.10
C LEU A 21 9.55 -3.51 0.32
N PRO A 22 9.25 -2.26 -0.09
CA PRO A 22 10.08 -1.10 0.27
C PRO A 22 10.01 -0.79 1.77
N HIS A 23 8.91 -1.17 2.43
CA HIS A 23 8.68 -0.95 3.85
C HIS A 23 7.70 -1.99 4.41
N ARG A 24 7.48 -1.98 5.73
CA ARG A 24 6.67 -2.97 6.46
C ARG A 24 5.24 -2.51 6.76
N VAL A 25 4.77 -1.45 6.10
CA VAL A 25 3.38 -0.96 6.18
C VAL A 25 2.58 -1.63 5.07
N VAL A 26 1.46 -2.23 5.43
CA VAL A 26 0.60 -2.97 4.50
C VAL A 26 -0.81 -2.41 4.60
N MET A 27 -1.48 -2.25 3.45
CA MET A 27 -2.91 -1.94 3.41
C MET A 27 -3.69 -3.25 3.64
N PRO A 28 -4.43 -3.38 4.75
CA PRO A 28 -5.24 -4.56 4.99
C PRO A 28 -6.38 -4.66 3.96
N PRO A 29 -6.96 -5.86 3.75
CA PRO A 29 -8.16 -5.99 2.93
C PRO A 29 -9.32 -5.22 3.58
N MET A 30 -9.87 -4.25 2.84
CA MET A 30 -11.02 -3.45 3.27
C MET A 30 -12.15 -3.54 2.25
N THR A 31 -13.28 -4.12 2.65
CA THR A 31 -14.48 -4.20 1.81
C THR A 31 -15.07 -2.81 1.60
N ARG A 32 -15.20 -2.38 0.33
CA ARG A 32 -15.76 -1.07 -0.03
C ARG A 32 -17.14 -1.13 -0.69
N ASN A 33 -17.60 -2.31 -1.11
CA ASN A 33 -18.84 -2.53 -1.88
C ASN A 33 -18.98 -1.61 -3.11
N ARG A 34 -17.89 -1.47 -3.90
CA ARG A 34 -17.84 -0.58 -5.07
C ARG A 34 -17.83 -1.31 -6.43
N SER A 35 -17.96 -2.62 -6.45
CA SER A 35 -17.97 -3.42 -7.68
C SER A 35 -19.40 -3.71 -8.12
N TYR A 36 -19.71 -3.53 -9.40
CA TYR A 36 -20.89 -4.10 -10.05
C TYR A 36 -20.49 -5.40 -10.76
N ASN A 37 -21.26 -6.49 -10.58
CA ASN A 37 -20.98 -7.80 -11.18
C ASN A 37 -19.53 -8.30 -11.00
N ASN A 38 -18.92 -8.04 -9.84
CA ASN A 38 -17.50 -8.36 -9.54
C ASN A 38 -16.47 -7.66 -10.45
N THR A 39 -16.88 -6.66 -11.22
CA THR A 39 -15.98 -5.84 -12.04
C THR A 39 -15.56 -4.59 -11.26
N PRO A 40 -14.25 -4.36 -11.05
CA PRO A 40 -13.74 -3.14 -10.43
C PRO A 40 -14.25 -1.91 -11.19
N GLN A 41 -14.87 -0.97 -10.47
CA GLN A 41 -15.34 0.29 -11.03
C GLN A 41 -14.28 1.38 -10.84
N PRO A 42 -14.15 2.33 -11.78
CA PRO A 42 -13.34 3.53 -11.56
C PRO A 42 -13.84 4.28 -10.32
N GLU A 43 -12.90 4.90 -9.59
CA GLU A 43 -13.21 5.64 -8.35
C GLU A 43 -14.15 6.83 -8.59
N ALA A 44 -14.10 7.41 -9.79
CA ALA A 44 -14.96 8.48 -10.25
C ALA A 44 -15.35 8.24 -11.70
N ASN A 45 -16.66 8.15 -11.97
CA ASN A 45 -17.19 8.41 -13.29
C ASN A 45 -17.11 9.94 -13.46
N SER A 46 -16.01 10.49 -13.97
CA SER A 46 -15.91 11.92 -14.28
C SER A 46 -16.81 12.20 -15.48
N GLY A 47 -18.10 12.35 -15.20
CA GLY A 47 -19.13 12.86 -16.12
C GLY A 47 -19.19 14.38 -16.16
N PHE A 48 -18.04 15.03 -15.95
CA PHE A 48 -17.76 16.44 -16.27
C PHE A 48 -16.45 16.47 -17.05
#